data_AF-A0A957YPW2-F1
#
_entry.id   AF-A0A957YPW2-F1
#
_cell.length_a   1.000
_cell.length_b   1.000
_cell.length_c   1.000
_cell.angle_alpha   90.00
_cell.angle_beta   90.00
_cell.angle_gamma   90.00
#
_symmetry.space_group_name_H-M   'P 1'
#
loop_
_entity.id
_entity.type
_entity.pdbx_description
1 polymer ?
#
loop_
_entity_poly.entity_id
_entity_poly.type
_entity_poly.pdbx_seq_one_letter_code
_entity_poly.pdbx_strand_id
1 'polypeptide(L)'
;EFEDEWLDQTASTRVIAYGTQVVVRTLDTPDGQIEYWRKIPMLATAYSAATSGKAFDHPNYGITRTGMEAGYGIVAVDPKVISLRSNVYVPGYGLAVAGDTGGSILGKHIDLGFDDDKPLPFVYEWRDVYLLAPAPNPANIRYVLPQWPQRP
;
A
#
# COMPACT_ATOMS: atom_id res chain seq x y z
N GLU A 1 13.82 -47.20 -7.94
CA GLU A 1 12.72 -46.55 -7.20
C GLU A 1 12.76 -45.09 -7.59
N PHE A 2 11.70 -44.59 -8.22
CA PHE A 2 11.61 -43.24 -8.77
C PHE A 2 10.70 -42.43 -7.85
N GLU A 3 11.20 -41.34 -7.28
CA GLU A 3 10.39 -40.34 -6.59
C GLU A 3 10.22 -39.15 -7.53
N ASP A 4 9.00 -38.97 -8.04
CA ASP A 4 8.62 -37.81 -8.84
C ASP A 4 8.47 -36.59 -7.92
N GLU A 5 9.47 -35.71 -7.94
CA GLU A 5 9.46 -34.40 -7.30
C GLU A 5 8.55 -33.46 -8.10
N TRP A 6 7.32 -33.24 -7.62
CA TRP A 6 6.39 -32.27 -8.19
C TRP A 6 6.88 -30.85 -7.91
N LEU A 7 7.53 -30.24 -8.91
CA LEU A 7 7.79 -28.79 -8.94
C LEU A 7 6.51 -28.04 -9.28
N ASP A 8 5.91 -27.42 -8.26
CA ASP A 8 4.77 -26.51 -8.43
C ASP A 8 5.24 -25.19 -9.09
N GLN A 9 5.29 -25.16 -10.42
CA GLN A 9 5.54 -23.93 -11.16
C GLN A 9 4.29 -23.05 -11.14
N THR A 10 4.25 -22.07 -10.25
CA THR A 10 3.18 -21.06 -10.27
C THR A 10 3.07 -20.43 -11.67
N ALA A 11 1.85 -20.43 -12.22
CA ALA A 11 1.57 -20.01 -13.58
C ALA A 11 2.10 -18.59 -13.87
N SER A 12 3.08 -18.48 -14.76
CA SER A 12 3.56 -17.19 -15.26
C SER A 12 2.53 -16.64 -16.26
N THR A 13 1.73 -15.67 -15.82
CA THR A 13 0.79 -14.99 -16.71
C THR A 13 1.55 -14.01 -17.59
N ARG A 14 1.81 -14.38 -18.85
CA ARG A 14 2.19 -13.44 -19.91
C ARG A 14 0.92 -12.86 -20.54
N VAL A 15 0.68 -11.57 -20.35
CA VAL A 15 -0.52 -10.90 -20.88
C VAL A 15 -0.29 -10.44 -22.32
N ILE A 16 -1.09 -10.96 -23.24
CA ILE A 16 -1.28 -10.44 -24.61
C ILE A 16 -2.71 -9.87 -24.64
N ALA A 17 -2.84 -8.56 -24.92
CA ALA A 17 -4.08 -7.76 -25.03
C ALA A 17 -4.76 -7.26 -23.72
N TYR A 18 -5.08 -5.95 -23.70
CA TYR A 18 -5.67 -5.24 -22.56
C TYR A 18 -7.19 -5.46 -22.48
N GLY A 19 -7.57 -6.42 -21.65
CA GLY A 19 -8.91 -6.61 -21.10
C GLY A 19 -8.77 -7.25 -19.72
N THR A 20 -8.27 -6.48 -18.75
CA THR A 20 -7.82 -7.01 -17.46
C THR A 20 -9.02 -7.25 -16.54
N GLN A 21 -9.55 -8.47 -16.52
CA GLN A 21 -10.54 -8.85 -15.51
C GLN A 21 -9.92 -8.69 -14.12
N VAL A 22 -10.56 -7.90 -13.26
CA VAL A 22 -10.16 -7.77 -11.86
C VAL A 22 -10.43 -9.13 -11.19
N VAL A 23 -9.37 -9.74 -10.67
CA VAL A 23 -9.46 -11.02 -9.93
C VAL A 23 -9.26 -10.74 -8.45
N VAL A 24 -10.28 -11.04 -7.65
CA VAL A 24 -10.19 -11.03 -6.18
C VAL A 24 -9.55 -12.33 -5.72
N ARG A 25 -8.62 -12.22 -4.78
CA ARG A 25 -7.88 -13.33 -4.16
C ARG A 25 -8.00 -13.20 -2.65
N THR A 26 -7.83 -14.31 -1.94
CA THR A 26 -7.76 -14.34 -0.49
C THR A 26 -6.31 -14.31 0.00
N LEU A 27 -6.09 -13.75 1.18
CA LEU A 27 -4.83 -13.73 1.91
C LEU A 27 -5.13 -14.05 3.37
N ASP A 28 -4.44 -15.05 3.92
CA ASP A 28 -4.49 -15.34 5.34
C ASP A 28 -3.52 -14.43 6.09
N THR A 29 -4.03 -13.64 7.03
CA THR A 29 -3.24 -12.74 7.88
C THR A 29 -3.37 -13.16 9.35
N PRO A 30 -2.48 -12.68 10.24
CA PRO A 30 -2.60 -12.95 11.68
C PRO A 30 -3.96 -12.55 12.27
N ASP A 31 -4.61 -11.54 11.70
CA ASP A 31 -5.90 -11.01 12.16
C ASP A 31 -7.11 -11.63 11.44
N GLY A 32 -6.87 -12.60 10.55
CA GLY A 32 -7.91 -13.32 9.80
C GLY A 32 -7.70 -13.27 8.28
N GLN A 33 -8.60 -13.93 7.56
CA GLN A 33 -8.58 -13.95 6.10
C GLN A 33 -9.14 -12.65 5.54
N ILE A 34 -8.42 -12.06 4.57
CA ILE A 34 -8.84 -10.85 3.86
C ILE A 34 -8.85 -11.08 2.36
N GLU A 35 -9.62 -10.27 1.65
CA GLU A 35 -9.70 -10.29 0.19
C GLU A 35 -8.97 -9.10 -0.42
N TYR A 36 -8.19 -9.34 -1.46
CA TYR A 36 -7.45 -8.32 -2.18
C TYR A 36 -7.55 -8.54 -3.69
N TRP A 37 -7.54 -7.46 -4.46
CA TRP A 37 -7.64 -7.53 -5.92
C TRP A 37 -6.32 -7.19 -6.62
N ARG A 38 -5.37 -6.60 -5.89
CA ARG A 38 -4.05 -6.24 -6.42
C ARG A 38 -2.98 -6.26 -5.35
N LYS A 39 -1.77 -6.68 -5.73
CA LYS A 39 -0.55 -6.57 -4.93
C LYS A 39 0.44 -5.67 -5.64
N ILE A 40 1.05 -4.74 -4.92
CA ILE A 40 2.06 -3.81 -5.46
C ILE A 40 3.27 -3.82 -4.53
N PRO A 41 4.48 -4.18 -5.00
CA PRO A 41 5.69 -3.95 -4.23
C PRO A 41 5.98 -2.44 -4.20
N MET A 42 6.13 -1.88 -3.01
CA MET A 42 6.36 -0.44 -2.79
C MET A 42 7.52 -0.24 -1.82
N LEU A 43 8.31 0.83 -2.03
CA LEU A 43 9.24 1.32 -1.03
C LEU A 43 8.42 1.86 0.14
N ALA A 44 8.65 1.35 1.34
CA ALA A 44 7.98 1.76 2.56
C ALA A 44 8.88 2.67 3.39
N THR A 45 8.31 3.76 3.87
CA THR A 45 8.86 4.66 4.89
C THR A 45 7.87 4.84 6.04
N ALA A 46 8.22 5.63 7.04
CA ALA A 46 7.39 5.88 8.20
C ALA A 46 7.30 7.39 8.50
N TYR A 47 6.11 7.84 8.92
CA TYR A 47 5.88 9.21 9.35
C TYR A 47 4.96 9.26 10.58
N SER A 48 5.01 10.40 11.27
CA SER A 48 4.01 10.79 12.27
C SER A 48 3.54 12.22 11.97
N ALA A 49 2.54 12.72 12.71
CA ALA A 49 2.09 14.10 12.52
C ALA A 49 3.22 15.10 12.80
N ALA A 50 4.09 14.82 13.78
CA ALA A 50 5.26 15.63 14.08
C ALA A 50 6.29 15.70 12.93
N THR A 51 6.38 14.66 12.09
CA THR A 51 7.31 14.64 10.93
C THR A 51 6.67 15.10 9.63
N SER A 52 5.38 15.49 9.65
CA SER A 52 4.62 15.91 8.46
C SER A 52 5.00 17.30 7.91
N GLY A 53 5.92 18.01 8.57
CA GLY A 53 6.36 19.35 8.19
C GLY A 53 5.44 20.48 8.66
N LYS A 54 4.45 20.19 9.51
CA LYS A 54 3.60 21.19 10.17
C LYS A 54 4.02 21.35 11.63
N ALA A 55 4.09 22.59 12.09
CA ALA A 55 4.32 22.89 13.51
C ALA A 55 3.12 22.44 14.37
N PHE A 56 3.37 22.13 15.64
CA PHE A 56 2.36 21.62 16.58
C PHE A 56 1.15 22.56 16.77
N ASP A 57 1.36 23.87 16.64
CA ASP A 57 0.33 24.91 16.76
C ASP A 57 -0.40 25.20 15.43
N HIS A 58 -0.04 24.50 14.35
CA HIS A 58 -0.66 24.69 13.04
C HIS A 58 -2.10 24.17 13.04
N PRO A 59 -3.08 24.89 12.47
CA PRO A 59 -4.50 24.50 12.51
C PRO A 59 -4.81 23.15 11.84
N ASN A 60 -3.94 22.71 10.92
CA ASN A 60 -4.02 21.42 10.23
C ASN A 60 -2.96 20.41 10.71
N TYR A 61 -2.37 20.60 11.89
CA TYR A 61 -1.48 19.62 12.50
C TYR A 61 -2.22 18.28 12.67
N GLY A 62 -1.59 17.18 12.30
CA GLY A 62 -2.22 15.86 12.36
C GLY A 62 -3.41 15.64 11.43
N ILE A 63 -3.74 16.60 10.54
CA ILE A 63 -4.83 16.42 9.56
C ILE A 63 -4.25 16.02 8.21
N THR A 64 -4.65 14.82 7.74
CA THR A 64 -4.26 14.26 6.44
C THR A 64 -5.00 14.90 5.27
N ARG A 65 -4.54 14.62 4.05
CA ARG A 65 -5.17 15.11 2.80
C ARG A 65 -6.65 14.77 2.69
N THR A 66 -7.10 13.66 3.26
CA THR A 66 -8.51 13.24 3.23
C THR A 66 -9.34 13.79 4.40
N GLY A 67 -8.73 14.55 5.32
CA GLY A 67 -9.38 15.08 6.52
C GLY A 67 -9.41 14.12 7.69
N MET A 68 -8.76 12.96 7.59
CA MET A 68 -8.59 12.00 8.70
C MET A 68 -7.47 12.47 9.62
N GLU A 69 -7.52 12.07 10.89
CA GLU A 69 -6.40 12.22 11.82
C GLU A 69 -5.25 11.31 11.39
N ALA A 70 -4.03 11.85 11.32
CA ALA A 70 -2.82 11.09 11.06
C ALA A 70 -2.48 10.22 12.28
N GLY A 71 -1.97 9.03 12.02
CA GLY A 71 -1.65 8.06 13.06
C GLY A 71 -1.57 6.66 12.49
N TYR A 72 -1.49 5.68 13.39
CA TYR A 72 -1.50 4.28 13.00
C TYR A 72 -2.77 3.92 12.21
N GLY A 73 -2.59 3.20 11.10
CA GLY A 73 -3.66 2.82 10.18
C GLY A 73 -3.93 3.84 9.07
N ILE A 74 -3.22 4.98 9.02
CA ILE A 74 -3.30 5.93 7.91
C ILE A 74 -1.98 5.96 7.15
N VAL A 75 -2.02 5.75 5.84
CA VAL A 75 -0.83 5.75 4.98
C VAL A 75 -0.87 6.89 3.97
N ALA A 76 0.30 7.44 3.66
CA ALA A 76 0.48 8.35 2.54
C ALA A 76 0.87 7.57 1.28
N VAL A 77 0.28 7.94 0.14
CA VAL A 77 0.52 7.29 -1.16
C VAL A 77 0.54 8.30 -2.30
N ASP A 78 1.02 7.89 -3.47
CA ASP A 78 0.73 8.60 -4.73
C ASP A 78 -0.70 8.26 -5.20
N PRO A 79 -1.63 9.24 -5.28
CA PRO A 79 -3.00 9.00 -5.75
C PRO A 79 -3.10 8.45 -7.17
N LYS A 80 -2.05 8.62 -7.99
CA LYS A 80 -1.96 8.06 -9.34
C LYS A 80 -1.60 6.57 -9.35
N VAL A 81 -1.21 5.99 -8.21
CA VAL A 81 -0.88 4.56 -8.05
C VAL A 81 -1.93 3.87 -7.18
N ILE A 82 -2.27 4.46 -6.03
CA ILE A 82 -3.32 3.99 -5.13
C ILE A 82 -4.28 5.15 -4.88
N SER A 83 -5.55 4.99 -5.24
CA SER A 83 -6.57 6.02 -5.00
C SER A 83 -6.73 6.28 -3.51
N LEU A 84 -6.89 7.54 -3.11
CA LEU A 84 -7.22 7.87 -1.72
C LEU A 84 -8.51 7.18 -1.26
N ARG A 85 -8.59 6.89 0.03
CA ARG A 85 -9.63 6.08 0.70
C ARG A 85 -9.63 4.60 0.30
N SER A 86 -8.62 4.13 -0.44
CA SER A 86 -8.44 2.68 -0.65
C SER A 86 -8.02 2.01 0.65
N ASN A 87 -8.62 0.87 0.96
CA ASN A 87 -8.16 0.01 2.04
C ASN A 87 -6.97 -0.82 1.56
N VAL A 88 -5.93 -0.87 2.37
CA VAL A 88 -4.72 -1.63 2.09
C VAL A 88 -4.35 -2.52 3.28
N TYR A 89 -3.59 -3.56 3.01
CA TYR A 89 -2.89 -4.34 4.02
C TYR A 89 -1.39 -4.34 3.71
N VAL A 90 -0.59 -4.08 4.75
CA VAL A 90 0.87 -4.09 4.67
C VAL A 90 1.38 -5.09 5.72
N PRO A 91 1.98 -6.23 5.31
CA PRO A 91 2.52 -7.20 6.25
C PRO A 91 3.48 -6.55 7.26
N GLY A 92 3.33 -6.93 8.53
CA GLY A 92 4.12 -6.38 9.64
C GLY A 92 3.78 -4.93 10.03
N TYR A 93 2.82 -4.29 9.35
CA TYR A 93 2.23 -3.02 9.79
C TYR A 93 0.76 -3.22 10.14
N GLY A 94 -0.05 -3.76 9.22
CA GLY A 94 -1.45 -4.08 9.45
C GLY A 94 -2.38 -3.55 8.36
N LEU A 95 -3.68 -3.50 8.70
CA LEU A 95 -4.71 -2.85 7.89
C LEU A 95 -4.56 -1.33 7.95
N ALA A 96 -4.76 -0.68 6.81
CA ALA A 96 -4.66 0.77 6.73
C ALA A 96 -5.52 1.37 5.62
N VAL A 97 -5.69 2.69 5.69
CA VAL A 97 -6.41 3.49 4.70
C VAL A 97 -5.42 4.44 4.03
N ALA A 98 -5.47 4.53 2.69
CA ALA A 98 -4.79 5.54 1.91
C ALA A 98 -5.41 6.93 2.18
N GLY A 99 -5.05 7.53 3.32
CA GLY A 99 -5.65 8.76 3.83
C GLY A 99 -4.85 10.02 3.51
N ASP A 100 -3.58 9.89 3.11
CA ASP A 100 -2.70 11.04 2.94
C ASP A 100 -1.89 11.02 1.65
N THR A 101 -1.22 12.14 1.39
CA THR A 101 -0.27 12.35 0.30
C THR A 101 0.93 13.12 0.82
N GLY A 102 2.12 12.88 0.28
CA GLY A 102 3.31 13.67 0.58
C GLY A 102 4.03 14.11 -0.68
N GLY A 103 4.71 15.26 -0.63
CA GLY A 103 5.44 15.79 -1.80
C GLY A 103 6.53 14.84 -2.34
N SER A 104 7.09 14.01 -1.46
CA SER A 104 8.11 12.99 -1.79
C SER A 104 7.53 11.57 -1.91
N ILE A 105 6.23 11.39 -1.62
CA ILE A 105 5.55 10.10 -1.63
C ILE A 105 4.92 9.92 -3.00
N LEU A 106 5.77 9.56 -3.93
CA LEU A 106 5.50 9.57 -5.36
C LEU A 106 5.75 8.15 -5.90
N GLY A 107 4.91 7.68 -6.84
CA GLY A 107 5.09 6.40 -7.51
C GLY A 107 4.80 5.21 -6.60
N LYS A 108 5.64 4.17 -6.67
CA LYS A 108 5.53 2.99 -5.78
C LYS A 108 6.18 3.26 -4.42
N HIS A 109 5.80 4.36 -3.78
CA HIS A 109 6.25 4.75 -2.44
C HIS A 109 5.02 4.83 -1.53
N ILE A 110 5.11 4.20 -0.36
CA ILE A 110 4.11 4.24 0.70
C ILE A 110 4.78 4.75 1.98
N ASP A 111 4.14 5.69 2.67
CA ASP A 111 4.59 6.20 3.96
C ASP A 111 3.63 5.71 5.05
N LEU A 112 4.14 4.97 6.02
CA LEU A 112 3.34 4.31 7.06
C LEU A 112 3.13 5.27 8.23
N GLY A 113 1.87 5.58 8.57
CA GLY A 113 1.55 6.49 9.68
C GLY A 113 1.74 5.82 11.04
N PHE A 114 2.25 6.58 11.99
CA PHE A 114 2.38 6.19 13.39
C PHE A 114 1.86 7.31 14.29
N ASP A 115 1.40 6.90 15.47
CA ASP A 115 0.94 7.83 16.51
C ASP A 115 2.13 8.63 17.06
N ASP A 116 1.94 9.92 17.32
CA ASP A 116 3.00 10.80 17.87
C ASP A 116 3.41 10.43 19.31
N ASP A 117 2.57 9.69 20.04
CA ASP A 117 2.84 9.26 21.40
C ASP A 117 3.80 8.06 21.48
N LYS A 118 4.22 7.51 20.33
CA LYS A 118 5.13 6.38 20.22
C LYS A 118 6.41 6.78 19.46
N PRO A 119 7.56 6.14 19.76
CA PRO A 119 8.76 6.31 18.96
C PRO A 119 8.52 5.91 17.50
N LEU A 120 8.87 6.79 16.56
CA LEU A 120 8.76 6.51 15.14
C LEU A 120 9.76 5.41 14.74
N PRO A 121 9.33 4.25 14.22
CA PRO A 121 10.25 3.22 13.79
C PRO A 121 11.00 3.63 12.52
N PHE A 122 12.23 3.18 12.38
CA PHE A 122 12.97 3.30 11.12
C PHE A 122 12.44 2.27 10.12
N VAL A 123 11.79 2.74 9.05
CA VAL A 123 11.33 1.91 7.93
C VAL A 123 11.95 2.47 6.65
N TYR A 124 12.73 1.65 5.96
CA TYR A 124 13.26 1.97 4.64
C TYR A 124 13.53 0.66 3.88
N GLU A 125 12.47 0.05 3.38
CA GLU A 125 12.54 -1.26 2.73
C GLU A 125 11.40 -1.46 1.74
N TRP A 126 11.53 -2.47 0.88
CA TRP A 126 10.45 -2.83 -0.03
C TRP A 126 9.45 -3.75 0.66
N ARG A 127 8.17 -3.38 0.67
CA ARG A 127 7.07 -4.20 1.17
C ARG A 127 6.02 -4.46 0.11
N ASP A 128 5.42 -5.64 0.16
CA ASP A 128 4.24 -5.95 -0.63
C ASP A 128 3.02 -5.25 -0.01
N VAL A 129 2.34 -4.41 -0.78
CA VAL A 129 1.12 -3.71 -0.40
C VAL A 129 -0.06 -4.35 -1.11
N TYR A 130 -1.04 -4.82 -0.34
CA TYR A 130 -2.24 -5.48 -0.84
C TYR A 130 -3.40 -4.49 -0.86
N LEU A 131 -3.98 -4.23 -2.04
CA LEU A 131 -5.16 -3.38 -2.17
C LEU A 131 -6.40 -4.26 -1.99
N LEU A 132 -7.16 -3.95 -0.95
CA LEU A 132 -8.26 -4.79 -0.47
C LEU A 132 -9.52 -4.62 -1.33
N ALA A 133 -10.35 -5.64 -1.33
CA ALA A 133 -11.66 -5.62 -1.98
C ALA A 133 -12.63 -4.67 -1.23
N PRO A 134 -13.63 -4.11 -1.93
CA PRO A 134 -13.90 -4.26 -3.37
C PRO A 134 -12.93 -3.43 -4.22
N ALA A 135 -12.63 -3.92 -5.43
CA ALA A 135 -11.87 -3.15 -6.40
C ALA A 135 -12.67 -1.93 -6.90
N PRO A 136 -12.00 -0.81 -7.25
CA PRO A 136 -12.67 0.32 -7.88
C PRO A 136 -13.14 -0.07 -9.30
N ASN A 137 -13.95 0.79 -9.90
CA ASN A 137 -14.37 0.62 -11.30
C ASN A 137 -13.14 0.36 -12.20
N PRO A 138 -13.12 -0.73 -13.01
CA PRO A 138 -12.00 -1.07 -13.89
C PRO A 138 -11.52 0.06 -14.79
N ALA A 139 -12.39 1.00 -15.18
CA ALA A 139 -12.03 2.18 -15.97
C ALA A 139 -11.16 3.19 -15.20
N ASN A 140 -11.22 3.17 -13.87
CA ASN A 140 -10.42 4.03 -12.99
C ASN A 140 -9.13 3.35 -12.51
N ILE A 141 -8.91 2.08 -12.88
CA ILE A 141 -7.71 1.35 -12.47
C ILE A 141 -6.54 1.71 -13.38
N ARG A 142 -5.46 2.21 -12.78
CA ARG A 142 -4.19 2.33 -13.47
C ARG A 142 -3.49 0.97 -13.56
N TYR A 143 -3.62 0.26 -14.68
CA TYR A 143 -3.00 -1.04 -14.89
C TYR A 143 -1.48 -0.96 -15.06
N VAL A 144 -0.98 0.03 -15.81
CA VAL A 144 0.45 0.24 -16.02
C VAL A 144 1.00 1.19 -14.95
N LEU A 145 1.73 0.61 -14.00
CA LEU A 145 2.33 1.35 -12.89
C LEU A 145 3.67 1.99 -13.28
N PRO A 146 4.04 3.10 -12.63
CA PRO A 146 5.39 3.65 -12.76
C PRO A 146 6.44 2.63 -12.28
N GLN A 147 7.63 2.67 -12.88
CA GLN A 147 8.75 1.82 -12.49
C GLN A 147 9.55 2.37 -11.30
N TRP A 148 9.24 3.59 -10.85
CA TRP A 148 9.96 4.28 -9.80
C TRP A 148 9.15 4.31 -8.47
N PRO A 149 9.83 4.42 -7.30
CA PRO A 149 11.28 4.29 -7.13
C PRO A 149 11.80 2.96 -7.67
N GLN A 150 13.05 2.93 -8.15
CA GLN A 150 13.60 1.69 -8.69
C GLN A 150 13.95 0.75 -7.55
N ARG A 151 13.61 -0.52 -7.73
CA ARG A 151 14.05 -1.56 -6.80
C ARG A 151 15.54 -1.80 -7.07
N PRO A 152 16.39 -1.84 -6.03
CA PRO A 152 17.79 -2.24 -6.17
C PRO A 152 17.92 -3.60 -6.85
#